data_AF-A0A2J4QPY8-F1
#
_entry.id   AF-A0A2J4QPY8-F1
#
_cell.length_a   1.000
_cell.length_b   1.000
_cell.length_c   1.000
_cell.angle_alpha   90.00
_cell.angle_beta   90.00
_cell.angle_gamma   90.00
#
_symmetry.space_group_name_H-M   'P 1'
#
loop_
_entity.id
_entity.type
_entity.pdbx_description
1 polymer ?
#
loop_
_entity_poly.entity_id
_entity_poly.type
_entity_poly.pdbx_seq_one_letter_code
_entity_poly.pdbx_strand_id
1 'polypeptide(L)'
;MTTIATATLAEGVQLPRYDRSQLRSRIVHFGFGAFHRAHQALLTDRVLNARGGDWGICEISLFSGDRLMSQLRQQDHLFTVLEKGAEGNQPIVVGAVHECLNAKLDSLAAIIEKFCEPQVAIVSLTITEKGY
;
A
#
# COMPACT_ATOMS: atom_id res chain seq x y z
N MET A 1 13.33 -7.30 14.26
CA MET A 1 12.64 -8.50 13.72
C MET A 1 12.97 -8.58 12.24
N THR A 2 13.20 -9.77 11.70
CA THR A 2 13.40 -9.95 10.26
C THR A 2 12.07 -9.79 9.54
N THR A 3 11.95 -8.79 8.67
CA THR A 3 10.76 -8.54 7.84
C THR A 3 11.13 -8.52 6.36
N ILE A 4 10.14 -8.45 5.47
CA ILE A 4 10.38 -8.29 4.02
C ILE A 4 11.24 -7.05 3.73
N ALA A 5 11.15 -6.00 4.55
CA ALA A 5 11.92 -4.77 4.40
C ALA A 5 13.40 -4.90 4.80
N THR A 6 13.74 -5.87 5.65
CA THR A 6 15.10 -5.99 6.21
C THR A 6 15.81 -7.28 5.83
N ALA A 7 15.09 -8.24 5.24
CA ALA A 7 15.63 -9.55 4.89
C ALA A 7 16.26 -9.55 3.50
N THR A 8 17.32 -10.35 3.32
CA THR A 8 17.73 -10.79 1.98
C THR A 8 16.68 -11.75 1.44
N LEU A 9 16.05 -11.40 0.31
CA LEU A 9 15.03 -12.23 -0.33
C LEU A 9 15.65 -13.14 -1.40
N ALA A 10 14.92 -14.19 -1.78
CA ALA A 10 15.35 -15.10 -2.85
C ALA A 10 15.43 -14.37 -4.21
N GLU A 11 16.33 -14.81 -5.08
CA GLU A 11 16.66 -14.15 -6.37
C GLU A 11 15.46 -13.92 -7.29
N GLY A 12 14.45 -14.80 -7.26
CA GLY A 12 13.24 -14.69 -8.08
C GLY A 12 12.18 -13.71 -7.57
N VAL A 13 12.39 -13.07 -6.42
CA VAL A 13 11.42 -12.10 -5.86
C VAL A 13 11.60 -10.74 -6.55
N GLN A 14 10.53 -10.24 -7.19
CA GLN A 14 10.55 -8.89 -7.76
C GLN A 14 10.46 -7.85 -6.64
N LEU A 15 11.34 -6.86 -6.68
CA LEU A 15 11.41 -5.77 -5.72
C LEU A 15 11.09 -4.42 -6.40
N PRO A 16 10.58 -3.41 -5.67
CA PRO A 16 10.47 -2.05 -6.18
C PRO A 16 11.84 -1.52 -6.64
N ARG A 17 11.89 -0.94 -7.84
CA ARG A 17 13.11 -0.35 -8.44
C ARG A 17 13.12 1.17 -8.41
N TYR A 18 12.03 1.79 -7.99
CA TYR A 18 11.90 3.24 -7.83
C TYR A 18 12.28 3.66 -6.40
N ASP A 19 12.68 4.93 -6.24
CA ASP A 19 13.01 5.49 -4.93
C ASP A 19 11.73 5.76 -4.12
N ARG A 20 11.46 4.89 -3.15
CA ARG A 20 10.28 4.99 -2.28
C ARG A 20 10.30 6.22 -1.38
N SER A 21 11.47 6.81 -1.12
CA SER A 21 11.57 8.03 -0.30
C SER A 21 11.01 9.28 -1.02
N GLN A 22 10.83 9.20 -2.34
CA GLN A 22 10.19 10.27 -3.12
C GLN A 22 8.66 10.22 -3.07
N LEU A 23 8.06 9.12 -2.60
CA LEU A 23 6.61 8.97 -2.63
C LEU A 23 5.91 10.04 -1.78
N ARG A 24 4.81 10.55 -2.32
CA ARG A 24 3.86 11.39 -1.60
C ARG A 24 2.51 10.72 -1.61
N SER A 25 1.73 10.93 -0.56
CA SER A 25 0.35 10.45 -0.48
C SER A 25 -0.52 11.24 -1.46
N ARG A 26 -0.50 10.84 -2.73
CA ARG A 26 -1.32 11.42 -3.80
C ARG A 26 -2.65 10.68 -3.95
N ILE A 27 -2.67 9.44 -3.48
CA ILE A 27 -3.85 8.58 -3.41
C ILE A 27 -4.11 8.26 -1.94
N VAL A 28 -5.34 8.47 -1.49
CA VAL A 28 -5.84 7.94 -0.22
C VAL A 28 -6.80 6.80 -0.54
N HIS A 29 -6.61 5.63 0.07
CA HIS A 29 -7.43 4.44 -0.20
C HIS A 29 -8.20 3.97 1.03
N PHE A 30 -9.51 3.76 0.87
CA PHE A 30 -10.39 3.20 1.89
C PHE A 30 -10.65 1.72 1.63
N GLY A 31 -10.30 0.89 2.60
CA GLY A 31 -10.48 -0.56 2.51
C GLY A 31 -9.20 -1.26 2.06
N PHE A 32 -8.24 -1.43 2.97
CA PHE A 32 -7.00 -2.15 2.70
C PHE A 32 -7.20 -3.68 2.65
N GLY A 33 -8.01 -4.13 1.69
CA GLY A 33 -8.37 -5.52 1.45
C GLY A 33 -7.40 -6.25 0.51
N ALA A 34 -7.64 -7.54 0.30
CA ALA A 34 -6.84 -8.36 -0.61
C ALA A 34 -6.94 -7.88 -2.07
N PHE A 35 -8.14 -7.49 -2.51
CA PHE A 35 -8.36 -6.98 -3.87
C PHE A 35 -7.56 -5.71 -4.13
N HIS A 36 -7.59 -4.75 -3.21
CA HIS A 36 -6.82 -3.52 -3.34
C HIS A 36 -5.32 -3.78 -3.51
N ARG A 37 -4.75 -4.59 -2.60
CA ARG A 37 -3.34 -5.00 -2.63
C ARG A 37 -2.94 -5.67 -3.93
N ALA A 38 -3.77 -6.58 -4.43
CA ALA A 38 -3.49 -7.33 -5.66
C ALA A 38 -3.83 -6.58 -6.95
N HIS A 39 -4.50 -5.41 -6.87
CA HIS A 39 -4.98 -4.69 -8.04
C HIS A 39 -4.51 -3.24 -8.08
N GLN A 40 -5.13 -2.31 -7.33
CA GLN A 40 -4.80 -0.88 -7.47
C GLN A 40 -3.38 -0.57 -6.96
N ALA A 41 -2.97 -1.16 -5.82
CA ALA A 41 -1.62 -0.99 -5.31
C ALA A 41 -0.57 -1.62 -6.24
N LEU A 42 -0.81 -2.84 -6.72
CA LEU A 42 0.08 -3.52 -7.67
C LEU A 42 0.23 -2.74 -9.00
N LEU A 43 -0.87 -2.21 -9.55
CA LEU A 43 -0.81 -1.43 -10.79
C LEU A 43 -0.09 -0.09 -10.58
N THR A 44 -0.30 0.57 -9.44
CA THR A 44 0.44 1.79 -9.08
C THR A 44 1.93 1.50 -8.96
N ASP A 45 2.30 0.40 -8.31
CA ASP A 45 3.69 -0.06 -8.18
C ASP A 45 4.33 -0.35 -9.55
N ARG A 46 3.60 -0.98 -10.47
CA ARG A 46 4.06 -1.21 -11.85
C ARG A 46 4.31 0.10 -12.60
N VAL A 47 3.44 1.10 -12.46
CA VAL A 47 3.64 2.42 -13.09
C VAL A 47 4.87 3.11 -12.50
N LEU A 48 5.03 3.12 -11.18
CA LEU A 48 6.21 3.68 -10.51
C LEU A 48 7.50 2.98 -10.97
N ASN A 49 7.48 1.65 -11.10
CA ASN A 49 8.60 0.87 -11.64
C ASN A 49 8.93 1.16 -13.12
N ALA A 50 7.94 1.57 -13.91
CA ALA A 50 8.11 1.83 -15.34
C ALA A 50 8.44 3.30 -15.65
N ARG A 51 7.96 4.24 -14.83
CA ARG A 51 7.97 5.69 -15.14
C ARG A 51 8.52 6.56 -14.01
N GLY A 52 8.74 6.00 -12.82
CA GLY A 52 9.05 6.78 -11.62
C GLY A 52 7.90 7.69 -11.21
N GLY A 53 8.24 8.74 -10.48
CA GLY A 53 7.29 9.69 -9.90
C GLY A 53 7.03 9.45 -8.43
N ASP A 54 6.10 10.21 -7.87
CA ASP A 54 5.83 10.28 -6.43
C ASP A 54 4.37 9.92 -6.08
N TRP A 55 3.70 9.14 -6.93
CA TRP A 55 2.32 8.69 -6.71
C TRP A 55 2.25 7.53 -5.71
N GLY A 56 2.47 7.85 -4.43
CA GLY A 56 2.29 6.94 -3.31
C GLY A 56 0.84 6.87 -2.82
N ILE A 57 0.54 5.76 -2.14
CA ILE A 57 -0.76 5.47 -1.55
C ILE A 57 -0.66 5.56 -0.02
N CYS A 58 -1.62 6.28 0.58
CA CYS A 58 -1.92 6.23 2.00
C CYS A 58 -3.15 5.35 2.25
N GLU A 59 -2.99 4.27 3.01
CA GLU A 59 -4.08 3.37 3.34
C GLU A 59 -4.88 3.86 4.54
N ILE A 60 -6.20 3.81 4.46
CA ILE A 60 -7.09 4.18 5.56
C ILE A 60 -7.92 2.99 6.00
N SER A 61 -8.00 2.80 7.32
CA SER A 61 -8.97 1.90 7.94
C SER A 61 -9.73 2.58 9.08
N LEU A 62 -11.06 2.57 8.99
CA LEU A 62 -11.93 3.29 9.93
C LEU A 62 -12.36 2.44 11.14
N PHE A 63 -12.75 1.19 10.91
CA PHE A 63 -13.42 0.39 11.95
C PHE A 63 -12.59 -0.78 12.47
N SER A 64 -11.72 -1.35 11.63
CA SER A 64 -10.94 -2.55 11.93
C SER A 64 -9.49 -2.41 11.44
N GLY A 65 -8.72 -3.48 11.44
CA GLY A 65 -7.41 -3.51 10.76
C GLY A 65 -6.28 -2.78 11.50
N ASP A 66 -6.43 -2.40 12.76
CA ASP A 66 -5.36 -1.84 13.60
C ASP A 66 -4.13 -2.77 13.67
N ARG A 67 -4.36 -4.08 13.84
CA ARG A 67 -3.30 -5.09 13.78
C ARG A 67 -2.62 -5.13 12.41
N LEU A 68 -3.40 -5.14 11.33
CA LEU A 68 -2.88 -5.18 9.96
C LEU A 68 -2.05 -3.93 9.65
N MET A 69 -2.54 -2.74 10.03
CA MET A 69 -1.81 -1.48 9.86
C MET A 69 -0.53 -1.44 10.68
N SER A 70 -0.56 -1.94 11.92
CA SER A 70 0.65 -2.05 12.75
C SER A 70 1.69 -2.98 12.11
N GLN A 71 1.26 -4.12 11.56
CA GLN A 71 2.13 -5.04 10.83
C GLN A 71 2.69 -4.40 9.55
N LEU A 72 1.84 -3.68 8.81
CA LEU A 72 2.25 -2.96 7.60
C LEU A 72 3.35 -1.93 7.91
N ARG A 73 3.17 -1.12 8.97
CA ARG A 73 4.19 -0.16 9.44
C ARG A 73 5.52 -0.84 9.80
N GLN A 74 5.47 -1.99 10.48
CA GLN A 74 6.67 -2.76 10.83
C GLN A 74 7.41 -3.33 9.61
N GLN A 75 6.73 -3.48 8.48
CA GLN A 75 7.31 -3.93 7.22
C GLN A 75 7.67 -2.77 6.29
N ASP A 76 7.83 -1.56 6.82
CA ASP A 76 8.06 -0.35 6.00
C ASP A 76 7.02 -0.21 4.89
N HIS A 77 5.76 -0.56 5.19
CA HIS A 77 4.64 -0.58 4.27
C HIS A 77 4.76 -1.51 3.05
N LEU A 78 5.73 -2.42 3.05
CA LEU A 78 5.87 -3.46 2.03
C LEU A 78 4.95 -4.65 2.30
N PHE A 79 4.45 -5.24 1.22
CA PHE A 79 3.77 -6.53 1.24
C PHE A 79 4.04 -7.30 -0.06
N THR A 80 3.74 -8.60 -0.06
CA THR A 80 3.93 -9.45 -1.25
C THR A 80 2.59 -9.74 -1.92
N VAL A 81 2.56 -9.64 -3.25
CA VAL A 81 1.55 -10.26 -4.11
C VAL A 81 2.18 -11.45 -4.80
N LEU A 82 1.49 -12.60 -4.80
CA LEU A 82 1.91 -13.79 -5.53
C LEU A 82 1.00 -13.95 -6.76
N GLU A 83 1.53 -13.68 -7.94
CA GLU A 83 0.84 -14.05 -9.18
C GLU A 83 1.05 -15.54 -9.43
N LYS A 84 -0.03 -16.27 -9.72
CA LYS A 84 0.00 -17.71 -9.98
C LYS A 84 -0.63 -17.96 -11.35
N GLY A 85 0.10 -18.62 -12.23
CA GLY A 85 -0.36 -18.99 -13.58
C GLY A 85 0.15 -20.36 -14.01
N ALA A 86 -0.19 -20.77 -15.23
CA ALA A 86 0.23 -22.06 -15.79
C ALA A 86 1.76 -22.21 -15.87
N GLU A 87 2.46 -21.11 -16.17
CA GLU A 87 3.93 -21.07 -16.32
C GLU A 87 4.68 -20.94 -14.99
N GLY A 88 3.97 -20.85 -13.86
CA GLY A 88 4.57 -20.79 -12.52
C GLY A 88 4.01 -19.67 -11.65
N ASN A 89 4.75 -19.39 -10.56
CA ASN A 89 4.40 -18.35 -9.60
C ASN A 89 5.45 -17.24 -9.61
N GLN A 90 5.00 -15.99 -9.55
CA GLN A 90 5.87 -14.81 -9.44
C GLN A 90 5.55 -14.03 -8.16
N PRO A 91 6.42 -14.09 -7.13
CA PRO A 91 6.31 -13.22 -5.98
C PRO A 91 6.78 -11.81 -6.32
N ILE A 92 6.00 -10.81 -5.94
CA ILE A 92 6.23 -9.39 -6.20
C ILE A 92 6.07 -8.64 -4.88
N VAL A 93 7.13 -7.97 -4.43
CA VAL A 93 7.06 -7.03 -3.32
C VAL A 93 6.53 -5.70 -3.84
N VAL A 94 5.39 -5.27 -3.30
CA VAL A 94 4.72 -4.02 -3.64
C VAL A 94 5.14 -2.96 -2.62
N GLY A 95 5.58 -1.81 -3.11
CA GLY A 95 6.04 -0.69 -2.29
C GLY A 95 5.34 0.64 -2.55
N ALA A 96 4.28 0.65 -3.38
CA ALA A 96 3.52 1.86 -3.72
C ALA A 96 2.75 2.43 -2.52
N VAL A 97 2.49 1.57 -1.53
CA VAL A 97 2.01 1.99 -0.21
C VAL A 97 3.20 2.42 0.62
N HIS A 98 3.14 3.64 1.16
CA HIS A 98 4.20 4.21 1.99
C HIS A 98 3.70 4.80 3.31
N GLU A 99 2.39 4.93 3.46
CA GLU A 99 1.75 5.48 4.64
C GLU A 99 0.45 4.72 4.93
N CYS A 100 0.05 4.65 6.20
CA CYS A 100 -1.29 4.22 6.56
C CYS A 100 -1.78 4.92 7.83
N LEU A 101 -3.10 5.14 7.91
CA LEU A 101 -3.79 5.66 9.08
C LEU A 101 -4.95 4.74 9.48
N ASN A 102 -5.14 4.62 10.79
CA ASN A 102 -6.24 3.87 11.39
C ASN A 102 -6.92 4.73 12.45
N ALA A 103 -8.25 4.80 12.45
CA ALA A 103 -8.97 5.69 13.36
C ALA A 103 -8.69 5.40 14.85
N LYS A 104 -8.38 4.14 15.21
CA LYS A 104 -8.02 3.76 16.58
C LYS A 104 -6.56 4.07 16.92
N LEU A 105 -5.65 3.99 15.95
CA LEU A 105 -4.22 4.22 16.19
C LEU A 105 -3.85 5.70 16.10
N ASP A 106 -4.47 6.45 15.18
CA ASP A 106 -4.04 7.79 14.79
C ASP A 106 -5.14 8.85 14.95
N SER A 107 -6.38 8.45 15.29
CA SER A 107 -7.60 9.27 15.36
C SER A 107 -8.30 9.55 14.02
N LEU A 108 -9.60 9.85 14.10
CA LEU A 108 -10.39 10.30 12.96
C LEU A 108 -9.95 11.70 12.46
N ALA A 109 -9.47 12.56 13.35
CA ALA A 109 -9.01 13.90 12.99
C ALA A 109 -7.78 13.84 12.07
N ALA A 110 -6.80 12.98 12.40
CA ALA A 110 -5.62 12.78 11.54
C ALA A 110 -5.99 12.24 10.15
N ILE A 111 -7.02 11.38 10.07
CA ILE A 111 -7.54 10.91 8.77
C ILE A 111 -8.14 12.08 7.99
N ILE A 112 -8.96 12.93 8.62
CA ILE A 112 -9.54 14.12 7.97
C ILE A 112 -8.44 15.08 7.49
N GLU A 113 -7.42 15.32 8.31
CA GLU A 113 -6.27 16.15 7.93
C GLU A 113 -5.54 15.60 6.71
N LYS A 114 -5.34 14.27 6.63
CA LYS A 114 -4.74 13.60 5.47
C LYS A 114 -5.50 13.90 4.18
N PHE A 115 -6.85 13.89 4.20
CA PHE A 115 -7.65 14.25 3.02
C PHE A 115 -7.43 15.68 2.54
N CYS A 116 -7.15 16.59 3.47
CA CYS A 116 -6.99 18.00 3.18
C CYS A 116 -5.59 18.36 2.69
N GLU A 117 -4.65 17.40 2.67
CA GLU A 117 -3.31 17.63 2.16
C GLU A 117 -3.36 17.98 0.66
N PRO A 118 -2.73 19.08 0.22
CA PRO A 118 -2.93 19.65 -1.11
C PRO A 118 -2.42 18.74 -2.25
N GLN A 119 -1.53 17.79 -1.96
CA GLN A 119 -1.05 16.83 -2.95
C GLN A 119 -1.95 15.60 -3.12
N VAL A 120 -2.90 15.37 -2.21
CA VAL A 120 -3.90 14.30 -2.35
C VAL A 120 -4.81 14.66 -3.52
N ALA A 121 -4.74 13.87 -4.57
CA ALA A 121 -5.47 14.09 -5.81
C ALA A 121 -6.60 13.06 -6.02
N ILE A 122 -6.50 11.89 -5.37
CA ILE A 122 -7.44 10.79 -5.55
C ILE A 122 -7.83 10.20 -4.19
N VAL A 123 -9.14 10.03 -4.00
CA VAL A 123 -9.71 9.15 -2.98
C VAL A 123 -10.29 7.95 -3.69
N SER A 124 -9.86 6.75 -3.30
CA SER A 124 -10.32 5.48 -3.89
C SER A 124 -10.85 4.54 -2.83
N LEU A 125 -11.79 3.65 -3.20
CA LEU A 125 -12.56 2.85 -2.24
C LEU A 125 -12.65 1.38 -2.69
N THR A 126 -12.45 0.45 -1.75
CA THR A 126 -12.85 -0.96 -1.86
C THR A 126 -13.58 -1.40 -0.59
N ILE A 127 -14.69 -0.73 -0.30
CA ILE A 127 -15.48 -0.87 0.93
C ILE A 127 -16.62 -1.89 0.86
N THR A 128 -16.64 -2.73 -0.19
CA THR A 128 -17.76 -3.61 -0.58
C THR A 128 -19.04 -2.84 -0.94
N GLU A 129 -20.00 -3.52 -1.55
CA GLU A 129 -21.27 -2.93 -1.99
C GLU A 129 -22.07 -2.34 -0.82
N LYS A 130 -21.98 -2.95 0.37
CA LYS A 130 -22.68 -2.52 1.59
C LYS A 130 -22.01 -1.34 2.30
N GLY A 131 -20.87 -0.86 1.81
CA GLY A 131 -20.12 0.23 2.42
C GLY A 131 -20.60 1.63 2.01
N TYR A 132 -21.42 1.74 0.97
CA TYR A 132 -22.06 2.99 0.53
C TYR A 132 -23.36 3.23 1.30
#